data_AF-A0A0C2XFX6-F1
#
_entry.id   AF-A0A0C2XFX6-F1
#
_cell.length_a   1.000
_cell.length_b   1.000
_cell.length_c   1.000
_cell.angle_alpha   90.00
_cell.angle_beta   90.00
_cell.angle_gamma   90.00
#
_symmetry.space_group_name_H-M   'P 1'
#
loop_
_entity.id
_entity.type
_entity.pdbx_description
1 polymer ?
#
loop_
_entity_poly.entity_id
_entity_poly.type
_entity_poly.pdbx_seq_one_letter_code
_entity_poly.pdbx_strand_id
1 'polypeptide(L)'
;MYQNWQFVNIDKRHTSGYLGKLGGLFFSSITEELIYTLTIPAGPLQPALSNSPFQEVASIWAGDRIICLGDYATSWPQNILDAVDFLPKSSDQTSHDPTQMSPEAFTASCKLIIDVDFGPDMLVAFPRDRVWALRNISKKLYVRSDRVPTINGEKNLEYESHHGLQSFPGLGQVVLANILWSDDSSTSMRFSDVQGGWAGDRIDIRLMDDVAEEMQEQGWKDISRQEVIKIYDIFFEEGNVEGELPEEPQASFNS
;
A
#
# COMPACT_ATOMS: atom_id res chain seq x y z
N MET A 1 5.71 9.66 -23.32
CA MET A 1 5.96 10.33 -22.03
C MET A 1 5.69 9.33 -20.93
N TYR A 2 6.33 9.49 -19.78
CA TYR A 2 6.12 8.64 -18.62
C TYR A 2 6.09 9.53 -17.37
N GLN A 3 5.28 9.16 -16.40
CA GLN A 3 5.21 9.79 -15.09
C GLN A 3 6.13 9.07 -14.09
N ASN A 4 6.64 9.83 -13.12
CA ASN A 4 7.25 9.27 -11.93
C ASN A 4 6.24 9.24 -10.79
N TRP A 5 6.36 8.22 -9.93
CA TRP A 5 5.40 7.94 -8.87
C TRP A 5 6.07 8.04 -7.51
N GLN A 6 5.32 8.52 -6.52
CA GLN A 6 5.75 8.64 -5.14
C GLN A 6 4.62 8.25 -4.20
N PHE A 7 4.95 7.66 -3.04
CA PHE A 7 3.99 7.48 -1.96
C PHE A 7 3.92 8.74 -1.12
N VAL A 8 2.70 9.14 -0.76
CA VAL A 8 2.43 10.33 0.03
C VAL A 8 1.50 9.94 1.18
N ASN A 9 1.93 10.25 2.40
CA ASN A 9 1.08 10.22 3.57
C ASN A 9 0.54 11.62 3.83
N ILE A 10 -0.77 11.77 3.66
CA ILE A 10 -1.47 13.05 3.72
C ILE A 10 -1.52 13.57 5.16
N ASP A 11 -1.84 12.69 6.12
CA ASP A 11 -2.03 13.06 7.54
C ASP A 11 -0.73 13.59 8.18
N LYS A 12 0.41 13.03 7.77
CA LYS A 12 1.73 13.38 8.30
C LYS A 12 2.50 14.35 7.41
N ARG A 13 2.02 14.62 6.20
CA ARG A 13 2.76 15.35 5.15
C ARG A 13 4.14 14.74 4.94
N HIS A 14 4.17 13.41 4.79
CA HIS A 14 5.40 12.67 4.48
C HIS A 14 5.35 12.20 3.02
N THR A 15 6.51 12.06 2.38
CA THR A 15 6.65 11.47 1.05
C THR A 15 7.84 10.51 1.00
N SER A 16 7.76 9.48 0.17
CA SER A 16 8.90 8.64 -0.20
C SER A 16 9.87 9.34 -1.18
N GLY A 17 9.46 10.46 -1.76
CA GLY A 17 10.07 11.00 -2.97
C GLY A 17 9.76 10.11 -4.19
N TYR A 18 10.24 10.53 -5.37
CA TYR A 18 10.00 9.82 -6.61
C TYR A 18 10.75 8.48 -6.66
N LEU A 19 9.98 7.40 -6.81
CA LEU A 19 10.45 6.02 -6.88
C LEU A 19 10.66 5.53 -8.33
N GLY A 20 10.27 6.35 -9.31
CA GLY A 20 10.43 6.10 -10.74
C GLY A 20 9.12 5.77 -11.44
N LYS A 21 9.20 5.04 -12.56
CA LYS A 21 8.06 4.71 -13.43
C LYS A 21 7.14 3.68 -12.81
N LEU A 22 5.85 3.71 -13.16
CA LEU A 22 4.86 2.80 -12.59
C LEU A 22 5.23 1.32 -12.73
N GLY A 23 5.63 0.87 -13.93
CA GLY A 23 6.02 -0.54 -14.13
C GLY A 23 7.24 -0.94 -13.30
N GLY A 24 8.20 -0.02 -13.10
CA GLY A 24 9.33 -0.23 -12.21
C GLY A 24 8.89 -0.36 -10.75
N LEU A 25 7.95 0.48 -10.31
CA LEU A 25 7.39 0.40 -8.96
C LEU A 25 6.59 -0.89 -8.75
N PHE A 26 5.70 -1.24 -9.68
CA PHE A 26 4.75 -2.34 -9.57
C PHE A 26 5.43 -3.72 -9.54
N PHE A 27 6.50 -3.88 -10.34
CA PHE A 27 7.22 -5.15 -10.50
C PHE A 27 8.57 -5.20 -9.76
N SER A 28 8.85 -4.25 -8.85
CA SER A 28 10.03 -4.28 -7.99
C SER A 28 9.69 -4.51 -6.52
N SER A 29 10.73 -4.81 -5.73
CA SER A 29 10.65 -4.94 -4.28
C SER A 29 10.41 -3.61 -3.56
N ILE A 30 10.43 -2.46 -4.24
CA ILE A 30 10.17 -1.15 -3.62
C ILE A 30 8.77 -1.10 -2.98
N THR A 31 7.81 -1.83 -3.55
CA THR A 31 6.46 -1.92 -2.98
C THR A 31 6.46 -2.61 -1.61
N GLU A 32 7.47 -3.43 -1.30
CA GLU A 32 7.62 -4.04 0.03
C GLU A 32 7.93 -2.99 1.11
N GLU A 33 8.70 -1.94 0.80
CA GLU A 33 9.00 -0.86 1.76
C GLU A 33 7.73 -0.15 2.20
N LEU A 34 6.83 0.17 1.27
CA LEU A 34 5.51 0.73 1.59
C LEU A 34 4.76 -0.20 2.54
N ILE A 35 4.70 -1.49 2.24
CA ILE A 35 3.95 -2.47 3.04
C ILE A 35 4.35 -2.41 4.51
N TYR A 36 5.63 -2.35 4.82
CA TYR A 36 6.07 -2.29 6.21
C TYR A 36 5.78 -0.94 6.88
N THR A 37 5.71 0.17 6.14
CA THR A 37 5.24 1.45 6.73
C THR A 37 3.76 1.40 7.12
N LEU A 38 2.96 0.59 6.44
CA LEU A 38 1.52 0.42 6.69
C LEU A 38 1.20 -0.69 7.69
N THR A 39 2.17 -1.56 7.98
CA THR A 39 1.95 -2.76 8.79
C THR A 39 2.16 -2.48 10.27
N ILE A 40 1.14 -2.75 11.09
CA ILE A 40 1.31 -2.86 12.54
C ILE A 40 1.98 -4.21 12.84
N PRO A 41 3.18 -4.23 13.47
CA PRO A 41 3.93 -5.45 13.65
C PRO A 41 3.26 -6.40 14.65
N ALA A 42 3.47 -7.71 14.45
CA ALA A 42 2.92 -8.78 15.28
C ALA A 42 3.45 -8.78 16.72
N GLY A 43 4.63 -8.21 16.92
CA GLY A 43 5.31 -8.07 18.20
C GLY A 43 6.02 -6.72 18.27
N PRO A 44 6.44 -6.29 19.47
CA PRO A 44 7.12 -5.01 19.62
C PRO A 44 8.40 -4.97 18.77
N LEU A 45 8.55 -3.90 17.99
CA LEU A 45 9.83 -3.59 17.34
C LEU A 45 10.81 -3.22 18.44
N GLN A 46 11.85 -4.03 18.61
CA GLN A 46 12.97 -3.60 19.45
C GLN A 46 13.70 -2.49 18.71
N PRO A 47 14.01 -1.35 19.36
CA PRO A 47 14.73 -0.27 18.70
C PRO A 47 16.06 -0.81 18.17
N ALA A 48 16.36 -0.56 16.89
CA ALA A 48 17.68 -0.89 16.39
C ALA A 48 18.75 -0.14 17.20
N LEU A 49 19.94 -0.72 17.32
CA LEU A 49 21.10 -0.06 17.92
C LEU A 49 21.59 1.17 17.09
N SER A 50 20.92 1.47 15.97
CA SER A 50 21.21 2.56 15.06
C SER A 50 20.73 3.89 15.64
N ASN A 51 21.64 4.86 15.77
CA ASN A 51 21.35 6.23 16.22
C ASN A 51 21.12 7.20 15.06
N SER A 52 20.69 6.72 13.88
CA SER A 52 20.42 7.62 12.75
C SER A 52 19.20 8.51 13.08
N PRO A 53 19.33 9.85 13.04
CA PRO A 53 18.20 10.75 13.30
C PRO A 53 17.20 10.80 12.12
N PHE A 54 17.47 10.08 11.02
CA PHE A 54 16.65 10.07 9.80
C PHE A 54 15.82 8.80 9.63
N GLN A 55 15.87 7.88 10.60
CA GLN A 55 15.19 6.59 10.52
C GLN A 55 13.80 6.70 11.13
N GLU A 56 12.77 6.38 10.36
CA GLU A 56 11.40 6.28 10.89
C GLU A 56 11.11 4.84 11.27
N VAL A 57 10.27 4.60 12.27
CA VAL A 57 9.92 3.22 12.68
C VAL A 57 8.92 2.62 11.68
N ALA A 58 9.01 1.31 11.38
CA ALA A 58 7.95 0.62 10.65
C ALA A 58 6.59 0.84 11.34
N SER A 59 5.49 0.67 10.60
CA SER A 59 4.12 1.08 11.01
C SER A 59 3.85 2.58 11.10
N ILE A 60 4.82 3.46 10.81
CA ILE A 60 4.62 4.91 10.96
C ILE A 60 3.45 5.46 10.13
N TRP A 61 3.03 4.78 9.06
CA TRP A 61 1.91 5.20 8.21
C TRP A 61 0.65 4.35 8.40
N ALA A 62 0.67 3.39 9.33
CA ALA A 62 -0.48 2.53 9.59
C ALA A 62 -1.69 3.35 10.08
N GLY A 63 -2.81 3.24 9.38
CA GLY A 63 -4.08 3.92 9.68
C GLY A 63 -4.20 5.34 9.14
N ASP A 64 -3.15 5.84 8.49
CA ASP A 64 -3.14 7.17 7.88
C ASP A 64 -3.70 7.13 6.45
N ARG A 65 -4.01 8.31 5.93
CA ARG A 65 -4.41 8.51 4.53
C ARG A 65 -3.22 8.44 3.58
N ILE A 66 -3.25 7.48 2.66
CA ILE A 66 -2.13 7.17 1.76
C ILE A 66 -2.55 7.26 0.29
N ILE A 67 -1.67 7.81 -0.53
CA ILE A 67 -1.87 7.92 -1.98
C ILE A 67 -0.53 7.67 -2.70
N CYS A 68 -0.58 6.97 -3.83
CA CYS A 68 0.55 6.86 -4.75
C CYS A 68 0.30 7.82 -5.91
N LEU A 69 1.01 8.94 -5.94
CA LEU A 69 0.72 10.07 -6.79
C LEU A 69 1.70 10.15 -7.96
N GLY A 70 1.17 10.28 -9.18
CA GLY A 70 1.96 10.58 -10.38
C GLY A 70 2.41 12.04 -10.42
N ASP A 71 3.63 12.31 -10.89
CA ASP A 71 4.21 13.66 -10.98
C ASP A 71 3.51 14.59 -11.98
N TYR A 72 2.65 14.05 -12.86
CA TYR A 72 1.81 14.85 -13.76
C TYR A 72 0.41 15.11 -13.21
N ALA A 73 0.06 14.55 -12.03
CA ALA A 73 -1.26 14.71 -11.46
C ALA A 73 -1.55 16.20 -11.17
N THR A 74 -2.62 16.74 -11.76
CA THR A 74 -3.05 18.12 -11.52
C THR A 74 -4.21 18.24 -10.53
N SER A 75 -4.83 17.12 -10.21
CA SER A 75 -5.99 17.03 -9.32
C SER A 75 -5.82 15.99 -8.22
N TRP A 76 -6.74 16.00 -7.27
CA TRP A 76 -6.84 15.06 -6.14
C TRP A 76 -8.07 14.15 -6.30
N PRO A 77 -8.08 12.96 -5.66
CA PRO A 77 -9.32 12.21 -5.53
C PRO A 77 -10.34 13.04 -4.76
N GLN A 78 -11.60 12.95 -5.17
CA GLN A 78 -12.66 13.81 -4.66
C GLN A 78 -12.82 13.62 -3.14
N ASN A 79 -12.92 14.73 -2.40
CA ASN A 79 -13.14 14.77 -0.95
C ASN A 79 -12.03 14.11 -0.10
N ILE A 80 -10.81 13.95 -0.63
CA ILE A 80 -9.68 13.40 0.14
C ILE A 80 -9.01 14.44 1.03
N LEU A 81 -9.04 15.71 0.61
CA LEU A 81 -8.43 16.83 1.30
C LEU A 81 -9.52 17.81 1.75
N ASP A 82 -9.66 17.97 3.06
CA ASP A 82 -10.49 19.00 3.67
C ASP A 82 -9.61 20.12 4.22
N ALA A 83 -10.13 21.36 4.25
CA ALA A 83 -9.38 22.51 4.78
C ALA A 83 -8.92 22.30 6.24
N VAL A 84 -9.63 21.47 7.01
CA VAL A 84 -9.29 21.11 8.39
C VAL A 84 -8.00 20.30 8.50
N ASP A 85 -7.63 19.52 7.48
CA ASP A 85 -6.45 18.65 7.46
C ASP A 85 -5.13 19.42 7.53
N PHE A 86 -5.22 20.73 7.35
CA PHE A 86 -4.08 21.58 7.14
C PHE A 86 -4.11 22.87 7.94
N LEU A 87 -5.03 22.96 8.90
CA LEU A 87 -4.92 23.94 9.96
C LEU A 87 -3.56 23.74 10.65
N PRO A 88 -2.76 24.80 10.84
CA PRO A 88 -1.45 24.66 11.46
C PRO A 88 -1.60 24.06 12.86
N LYS A 89 -0.87 22.96 13.13
CA LYS A 89 -0.75 22.40 14.48
C LYS A 89 0.02 23.36 15.43
N SER A 90 0.66 24.40 14.91
CA SER A 90 1.27 25.50 15.67
C SER A 90 1.43 26.77 14.83
N SER A 91 1.30 27.92 15.48
CA SER A 91 0.92 29.26 14.99
C SER A 91 1.84 30.04 14.03
N ASP A 92 2.49 29.42 13.04
CA ASP A 92 3.20 30.20 12.02
C ASP A 92 2.35 30.37 10.74
N GLN A 93 1.88 31.61 10.57
CA GLN A 93 0.99 32.06 9.51
C GLN A 93 1.78 32.33 8.23
N THR A 94 1.81 31.36 7.33
CA THR A 94 1.83 31.61 5.88
C THR A 94 0.87 30.61 5.22
N SER A 95 -0.43 30.75 5.50
CA SER A 95 -1.46 29.79 5.06
C SER A 95 -1.95 30.10 3.64
N HIS A 96 -1.44 29.37 2.65
CA HIS A 96 -2.22 29.10 1.45
C HIS A 96 -3.18 27.95 1.78
N ASP A 97 -4.46 28.10 1.41
CA ASP A 97 -5.46 27.02 1.53
C ASP A 97 -4.95 25.81 0.73
N PRO A 98 -4.57 24.72 1.40
CA PRO A 98 -3.99 23.56 0.73
C PRO A 98 -5.00 22.68 0.01
N THR A 99 -6.31 22.92 0.19
CA THR A 99 -7.33 22.42 -0.76
C THR A 99 -7.23 23.10 -2.13
N GLN A 100 -6.57 24.26 -2.20
CA GLN A 100 -6.28 25.01 -3.43
C GLN A 100 -4.84 24.76 -3.94
N MET A 101 -4.06 23.94 -3.24
CA MET A 101 -2.68 23.63 -3.60
C MET A 101 -2.64 22.48 -4.62
N SER A 102 -1.83 22.63 -5.66
CA SER A 102 -1.60 21.55 -6.60
C SER A 102 -0.94 20.35 -5.90
N PRO A 103 -1.15 19.11 -6.39
CA PRO A 103 -0.47 17.94 -5.84
C PRO A 103 1.07 18.08 -5.80
N GLU A 104 1.65 18.71 -6.83
CA GLU A 104 3.09 19.04 -6.88
C GLU A 104 3.51 19.96 -5.71
N ALA A 105 2.80 21.07 -5.50
CA ALA A 105 3.16 22.01 -4.43
C ALA A 105 2.98 21.38 -3.04
N PHE A 106 1.99 20.50 -2.86
CA PHE A 106 1.80 19.78 -1.61
C PHE A 106 2.94 18.82 -1.33
N THR A 107 3.31 17.98 -2.29
CA THR A 107 4.39 17.01 -2.13
C THR A 107 5.75 17.67 -1.96
N ALA A 108 6.00 18.81 -2.61
CA ALA A 108 7.19 19.63 -2.38
C ALA A 108 7.29 20.18 -0.93
N SER A 109 6.17 20.31 -0.22
CA SER A 109 6.12 20.71 1.18
C SER A 109 6.25 19.55 2.19
N CYS A 110 6.19 18.31 1.70
CA CYS A 110 6.22 17.12 2.56
C CYS A 110 7.64 16.81 3.06
N LYS A 111 7.74 16.24 4.25
CA LYS A 111 8.98 15.67 4.78
C LYS A 111 9.32 14.40 4.01
N LEU A 112 10.53 14.33 3.46
CA LEU A 112 11.05 13.12 2.82
C LEU A 112 11.36 12.05 3.86
N ILE A 113 10.90 10.82 3.63
CA ILE A 113 11.21 9.62 4.40
C ILE A 113 12.08 8.73 3.53
N ILE A 114 13.31 8.50 3.97
CA ILE A 114 14.36 7.85 3.16
C ILE A 114 14.63 6.43 3.67
N ASP A 115 14.41 6.16 4.95
CA ASP A 115 14.78 4.89 5.58
C ASP A 115 13.80 4.52 6.70
N VAL A 116 13.52 3.22 6.84
CA VAL A 116 12.57 2.66 7.81
C VAL A 116 13.28 1.62 8.69
N ASP A 117 13.15 1.78 10.01
CA ASP A 117 13.64 0.83 11.00
C ASP A 117 12.66 -0.33 11.18
N PHE A 118 13.12 -1.53 10.85
CA PHE A 118 12.39 -2.78 11.06
C PHE A 118 12.81 -3.50 12.36
N GLY A 119 13.73 -2.92 13.13
CA GLY A 119 14.32 -3.54 14.31
C GLY A 119 15.22 -4.74 13.97
N PRO A 120 15.84 -5.37 15.00
CA PRO A 120 16.76 -6.49 14.80
C PRO A 120 16.06 -7.81 14.44
N ASP A 121 14.80 -8.00 14.86
CA ASP A 121 14.07 -9.27 14.76
C ASP A 121 12.88 -9.20 13.78
N MET A 122 13.16 -8.87 12.51
CA MET A 122 12.12 -8.68 11.47
C MET A 122 11.17 -9.88 11.34
N LEU A 123 11.65 -11.13 11.45
CA LEU A 123 10.79 -12.31 11.31
C LEU A 123 9.83 -12.52 12.49
N VAL A 124 10.15 -11.96 13.66
CA VAL A 124 9.24 -11.99 14.82
C VAL A 124 8.17 -10.91 14.66
N ALA A 125 8.56 -9.73 14.20
CA ALA A 125 7.67 -8.61 13.94
C ALA A 125 6.76 -8.84 12.73
N PHE A 126 7.27 -9.55 11.72
CA PHE A 126 6.63 -9.79 10.43
C PHE A 126 6.74 -11.27 10.01
N PRO A 127 6.07 -12.19 10.73
CA PRO A 127 6.06 -13.62 10.40
C PRO A 127 5.56 -13.89 8.98
N ARG A 128 6.23 -14.81 8.29
CA ARG A 128 5.93 -15.22 6.90
C ARG A 128 4.92 -16.36 6.82
N ASP A 129 4.72 -17.09 7.92
CA ASP A 129 3.84 -18.25 8.04
C ASP A 129 2.43 -17.89 8.56
N ARG A 130 2.12 -16.60 8.63
CA ARG A 130 0.85 -16.08 9.13
C ARG A 130 0.12 -15.25 8.09
N VAL A 131 -1.19 -15.20 8.24
CA VAL A 131 -2.08 -14.45 7.37
C VAL A 131 -2.14 -12.99 7.82
N TRP A 132 -1.91 -12.09 6.89
CA TRP A 132 -2.03 -10.64 7.06
C TRP A 132 -3.29 -10.14 6.35
N ALA A 133 -3.94 -9.15 6.96
CA ALA A 133 -5.07 -8.44 6.38
C ALA A 133 -4.62 -7.03 5.99
N LEU A 134 -4.64 -6.72 4.69
CA LEU A 134 -4.62 -5.35 4.18
C LEU A 134 -6.01 -4.77 4.32
N ARG A 135 -6.15 -3.68 5.07
CA ARG A 135 -7.43 -3.12 5.47
C ARG A 135 -7.58 -1.70 4.95
N ASN A 136 -8.66 -1.46 4.21
CA ASN A 136 -9.17 -0.11 3.99
C ASN A 136 -10.16 0.23 5.10
N ILE A 137 -9.69 1.02 6.06
CA ILE A 137 -10.44 1.42 7.26
C ILE A 137 -11.57 2.38 6.89
N SER A 138 -11.34 3.29 5.95
CA SER A 138 -12.36 4.24 5.46
C SER A 138 -13.61 3.53 4.95
N LYS A 139 -13.44 2.35 4.32
CA LYS A 139 -14.50 1.63 3.62
C LYS A 139 -14.89 0.29 4.26
N LYS A 140 -14.20 -0.12 5.32
CA LYS A 140 -14.34 -1.45 5.95
C LYS A 140 -14.20 -2.60 4.95
N LEU A 141 -13.22 -2.50 4.06
CA LEU A 141 -12.87 -3.55 3.09
C LEU A 141 -11.52 -4.15 3.46
N TYR A 142 -11.31 -5.42 3.16
CA TYR A 142 -10.01 -6.04 3.39
C TYR A 142 -9.64 -7.09 2.35
N VAL A 143 -8.34 -7.33 2.23
CA VAL A 143 -7.73 -8.39 1.43
C VAL A 143 -6.80 -9.21 2.31
N ARG A 144 -6.87 -10.53 2.19
CA ARG A 144 -6.03 -11.45 2.96
C ARG A 144 -4.81 -11.90 2.15
N SER A 145 -3.65 -11.98 2.79
CA SER A 145 -2.41 -12.41 2.12
C SER A 145 -2.47 -13.85 1.61
N ASP A 146 -3.15 -14.76 2.31
CA ASP A 146 -3.31 -16.17 1.91
C ASP A 146 -4.28 -16.35 0.72
N ARG A 147 -4.98 -15.28 0.35
CA ARG A 147 -5.89 -15.25 -0.79
C ARG A 147 -5.29 -14.59 -2.01
N VAL A 148 -4.04 -14.13 -1.97
CA VAL A 148 -3.33 -13.60 -3.14
C VAL A 148 -2.33 -14.67 -3.62
N PRO A 149 -2.51 -15.25 -4.82
CA PRO A 149 -1.57 -16.25 -5.32
C PRO A 149 -0.24 -15.60 -5.73
N THR A 150 0.84 -16.37 -5.58
CA THR A 150 2.20 -15.96 -5.90
C THR A 150 2.68 -16.56 -7.20
N ILE A 151 3.57 -15.85 -7.90
CA ILE A 151 4.25 -16.36 -9.09
C ILE A 151 5.33 -17.36 -8.66
N ASN A 152 5.29 -18.55 -9.25
CA ASN A 152 6.36 -19.53 -9.13
C ASN A 152 7.45 -19.33 -10.20
N GLY A 153 8.48 -20.19 -10.17
CA GLY A 153 9.61 -20.10 -11.12
C GLY A 153 9.24 -20.28 -12.60
N GLU A 154 8.02 -20.73 -12.89
CA GLU A 154 7.50 -20.97 -14.24
C GLU A 154 6.45 -19.92 -14.67
N LYS A 155 6.35 -18.79 -13.94
CA LYS A 155 5.34 -17.73 -14.17
C LYS A 155 3.89 -18.14 -13.96
N ASN A 156 3.64 -19.31 -13.37
CA ASN A 156 2.30 -19.74 -13.00
C ASN A 156 1.94 -19.20 -11.61
N LEU A 157 0.65 -18.94 -11.38
CA LEU A 157 0.12 -18.51 -10.09
C LEU A 157 -0.27 -19.71 -9.22
N GLU A 158 0.11 -19.68 -7.94
CA GLU A 158 -0.21 -20.72 -6.96
C GLU A 158 -0.45 -20.15 -5.55
N TYR A 159 -1.20 -20.87 -4.71
CA TYR A 159 -1.49 -20.47 -3.32
C TYR A 159 -0.60 -21.15 -2.27
N GLU A 160 0.08 -22.24 -2.63
CA GLU A 160 0.84 -23.06 -1.68
C GLU A 160 2.06 -22.33 -1.10
N SER A 161 2.58 -21.35 -1.83
CA SER A 161 3.85 -20.65 -1.56
C SER A 161 3.67 -19.27 -0.90
N HIS A 162 2.54 -19.00 -0.22
CA HIS A 162 2.35 -17.69 0.43
C HIS A 162 3.41 -17.43 1.52
N HIS A 163 3.98 -16.22 1.54
CA HIS A 163 5.05 -15.80 2.46
C HIS A 163 4.67 -14.53 3.24
N GLY A 164 3.41 -14.45 3.67
CA GLY A 164 2.88 -13.30 4.40
C GLY A 164 3.00 -12.02 3.58
N LEU A 165 3.81 -11.07 4.04
CA LEU A 165 4.04 -9.78 3.39
C LEU A 165 5.04 -9.82 2.22
N GLN A 166 5.85 -10.89 2.11
CA GLN A 166 6.96 -11.00 1.16
C GLN A 166 6.59 -11.83 -0.09
N SER A 167 5.29 -11.91 -0.38
CA SER A 167 4.75 -12.59 -1.56
C SER A 167 4.81 -11.69 -2.80
N PHE A 168 5.07 -12.28 -3.97
CA PHE A 168 5.00 -11.58 -5.25
C PHE A 168 4.23 -12.40 -6.32
N PRO A 169 3.10 -11.90 -6.86
CA PRO A 169 2.32 -10.78 -6.35
C PRO A 169 1.93 -10.98 -4.89
N GLY A 170 1.67 -9.89 -4.18
CA GLY A 170 1.23 -9.93 -2.79
C GLY A 170 0.40 -8.72 -2.42
N LEU A 171 0.25 -8.48 -1.12
CA LEU A 171 -0.47 -7.31 -0.61
C LEU A 171 0.13 -5.98 -1.11
N GLY A 172 1.43 -5.97 -1.45
CA GLY A 172 2.11 -4.83 -2.07
C GLY A 172 1.44 -4.36 -3.36
N GLN A 173 1.31 -5.28 -4.33
CA GLN A 173 0.69 -4.96 -5.61
C GLN A 173 -0.80 -4.62 -5.44
N VAL A 174 -1.50 -5.30 -4.52
CA VAL A 174 -2.90 -4.99 -4.19
C VAL A 174 -3.04 -3.56 -3.67
N VAL A 175 -2.25 -3.16 -2.65
CA VAL A 175 -2.36 -1.81 -2.10
C VAL A 175 -1.98 -0.79 -3.16
N LEU A 176 -0.87 -1.00 -3.88
CA LEU A 176 -0.39 -0.09 -4.92
C LEU A 176 -1.47 0.14 -5.97
N ALA A 177 -2.02 -0.91 -6.58
CA ALA A 177 -3.07 -0.81 -7.60
C ALA A 177 -4.33 -0.05 -7.12
N ASN A 178 -4.57 0.01 -5.82
CA ASN A 178 -5.73 0.66 -5.25
C ASN A 178 -5.48 2.08 -4.76
N ILE A 179 -4.24 2.49 -4.49
CA ILE A 179 -3.91 3.84 -4.02
C ILE A 179 -3.36 4.76 -5.11
N LEU A 180 -3.19 4.27 -6.35
CA LEU A 180 -2.72 5.08 -7.48
C LEU A 180 -3.65 6.26 -7.74
N TRP A 181 -3.06 7.41 -8.05
CA TRP A 181 -3.78 8.57 -8.53
C TRP A 181 -2.97 9.38 -9.54
N SER A 182 -3.57 9.58 -10.70
CA SER A 182 -3.23 10.65 -11.65
C SER A 182 -4.43 10.90 -12.56
N ASP A 183 -4.66 12.15 -12.96
CA ASP A 183 -5.59 12.52 -14.04
C ASP A 183 -4.91 12.49 -15.42
N ASP A 184 -3.61 12.21 -15.47
CA ASP A 184 -2.85 11.94 -16.69
C ASP A 184 -2.62 10.42 -16.83
N SER A 185 -2.84 9.89 -18.03
CA SER A 185 -2.75 8.44 -18.31
C SER A 185 -1.37 7.96 -18.76
N SER A 186 -0.32 8.78 -18.67
CA SER A 186 1.06 8.47 -19.10
C SER A 186 1.80 7.53 -18.12
N THR A 187 1.30 6.32 -17.95
CA THR A 187 1.81 5.33 -16.99
C THR A 187 3.02 4.52 -17.50
N SER A 188 3.19 4.47 -18.82
CA SER A 188 4.13 3.53 -19.49
C SER A 188 3.90 2.06 -19.14
N MET A 189 2.64 1.72 -18.83
CA MET A 189 2.12 0.36 -18.73
C MET A 189 0.91 0.23 -19.66
N ARG A 190 0.54 -1.00 -20.02
CA ARG A 190 -0.75 -1.30 -20.68
C ARG A 190 -1.91 -1.02 -19.74
N PHE A 191 -1.69 -1.30 -18.45
CA PHE A 191 -2.53 -0.82 -17.37
C PHE A 191 -2.53 0.71 -17.29
N SER A 192 -3.72 1.30 -17.42
CA SER A 192 -3.92 2.76 -17.43
C SER A 192 -4.96 3.25 -16.41
N ASP A 193 -5.60 2.34 -15.69
CA ASP A 193 -6.56 2.68 -14.62
C ASP A 193 -5.83 3.07 -13.34
N VAL A 194 -5.27 4.28 -13.34
CA VAL A 194 -4.47 4.82 -12.23
C VAL A 194 -5.25 5.75 -11.31
N GLN A 195 -6.57 5.63 -11.29
CA GLN A 195 -7.45 6.31 -10.33
C GLN A 195 -8.00 5.27 -9.35
N GLY A 196 -7.08 4.67 -8.60
CA GLY A 196 -7.35 3.61 -7.66
C GLY A 196 -8.42 4.01 -6.64
N GLY A 197 -9.37 3.11 -6.43
CA GLY A 197 -10.53 3.39 -5.58
C GLY A 197 -10.20 3.63 -4.11
N TRP A 198 -8.96 3.41 -3.65
CA TRP A 198 -8.49 3.65 -2.28
C TRP A 198 -7.50 4.82 -2.17
N ALA A 199 -7.27 5.56 -3.25
CA ALA A 199 -6.38 6.72 -3.24
C ALA A 199 -6.83 7.75 -2.19
N GLY A 200 -5.99 7.97 -1.17
CA GLY A 200 -6.26 8.89 -0.06
C GLY A 200 -7.08 8.30 1.09
N ASP A 201 -7.45 7.01 1.06
CA ASP A 201 -8.14 6.34 2.16
C ASP A 201 -7.19 6.00 3.31
N ARG A 202 -7.77 5.72 4.48
CA ARG A 202 -7.05 5.21 5.66
C ARG A 202 -6.75 3.74 5.50
N ILE A 203 -5.48 3.39 5.43
CA ILE A 203 -5.02 2.02 5.18
C ILE A 203 -4.12 1.55 6.32
N ASP A 204 -4.30 0.31 6.78
CA ASP A 204 -3.30 -0.40 7.56
C ASP A 204 -3.19 -1.87 7.14
N ILE A 205 -2.17 -2.54 7.68
CA ILE A 205 -1.99 -3.98 7.54
C ILE A 205 -1.79 -4.56 8.94
N ARG A 206 -2.55 -5.60 9.28
CA ARG A 206 -2.48 -6.27 10.58
C ARG A 206 -2.54 -7.77 10.44
N LEU A 207 -2.05 -8.50 11.44
CA LEU A 207 -2.25 -9.95 11.49
C LEU A 207 -3.75 -10.27 11.54
N MET A 208 -4.18 -11.23 10.73
CA MET A 208 -5.59 -11.61 10.62
C MET A 208 -6.16 -12.05 11.98
N ASP A 209 -5.41 -12.84 12.74
CA ASP A 209 -5.87 -13.35 14.04
C ASP A 209 -6.10 -12.25 15.08
N ASP A 210 -5.43 -11.09 14.93
CA ASP A 210 -5.59 -9.95 15.86
C ASP A 210 -6.85 -9.11 15.56
N VAL A 211 -7.41 -9.24 14.35
CA VAL A 211 -8.48 -8.36 13.85
C VAL A 211 -9.72 -9.12 13.39
N ALA A 212 -9.68 -10.45 13.30
CA ALA A 212 -10.76 -11.26 12.75
C ALA A 212 -12.10 -11.05 13.48
N GLU A 213 -12.10 -11.08 14.81
CA GLU A 213 -13.30 -10.87 15.63
C GLU A 213 -13.86 -9.46 15.43
N GLU A 214 -13.01 -8.43 15.56
CA GLU A 214 -13.37 -7.03 15.33
C GLU A 214 -14.01 -6.83 13.94
N MET A 215 -13.40 -7.42 12.92
CA MET A 215 -13.84 -7.28 11.54
C MET A 215 -15.19 -7.95 11.29
N GLN A 216 -15.39 -9.13 11.88
CA GLN A 216 -16.67 -9.83 11.82
C GLN A 216 -17.77 -9.02 12.51
N GLU A 217 -17.52 -8.51 13.71
CA GLU A 217 -18.49 -7.73 14.49
C GLU A 217 -18.86 -6.39 13.81
N GLN A 218 -17.88 -5.75 13.17
CA GLN A 218 -18.07 -4.44 12.55
C GLN A 218 -18.53 -4.50 11.09
N GLY A 219 -18.78 -5.71 10.56
CA GLY A 219 -19.31 -5.92 9.21
C GLY A 219 -18.34 -5.61 8.08
N TRP A 220 -17.05 -5.91 8.27
CA TRP A 220 -16.04 -5.76 7.23
C TRP A 220 -16.28 -6.74 6.08
N LYS A 221 -15.98 -6.30 4.85
CA LYS A 221 -16.16 -7.11 3.65
C LYS A 221 -14.82 -7.60 3.10
N ASP A 222 -14.71 -8.92 2.95
CA ASP A 222 -13.62 -9.54 2.22
C ASP A 222 -13.77 -9.25 0.72
N ILE A 223 -12.75 -8.65 0.12
CA ILE A 223 -12.71 -8.40 -1.32
C ILE A 223 -11.51 -9.08 -1.99
N SER A 224 -10.91 -10.07 -1.33
CA SER A 224 -9.67 -10.71 -1.82
C SER A 224 -9.79 -11.21 -3.26
N ARG A 225 -10.86 -11.94 -3.60
CA ARG A 225 -11.05 -12.44 -4.97
C ARG A 225 -11.12 -11.34 -6.03
N GLN A 226 -11.82 -10.25 -5.70
CA GLN A 226 -11.98 -9.11 -6.62
C GLN A 226 -10.62 -8.49 -6.93
N GLU A 227 -9.82 -8.26 -5.89
CA GLU A 227 -8.50 -7.65 -6.05
C GLU A 227 -7.50 -8.60 -6.72
N VAL A 228 -7.61 -9.92 -6.49
CA VAL A 228 -6.78 -10.90 -7.19
C VAL A 228 -7.07 -10.93 -8.68
N ILE A 229 -8.33 -10.84 -9.10
CA ILE A 229 -8.69 -10.74 -10.53
C ILE A 229 -8.02 -9.50 -11.13
N LYS A 230 -8.14 -8.34 -10.45
CA LYS A 230 -7.51 -7.10 -10.89
C LYS A 230 -5.99 -7.23 -11.02
N ILE A 231 -5.31 -7.82 -10.03
CA ILE A 231 -3.86 -8.02 -10.08
C ILE A 231 -3.47 -9.01 -11.16
N TYR A 232 -4.21 -10.11 -11.33
CA TYR A 232 -3.98 -11.06 -12.41
C TYR A 232 -4.08 -10.39 -13.78
N ASP A 233 -5.11 -9.58 -14.04
CA ASP A 233 -5.29 -8.90 -15.31
C ASP A 233 -4.09 -7.99 -15.63
N ILE A 234 -3.61 -7.21 -14.65
CA ILE A 234 -2.42 -6.36 -14.81
C ILE A 234 -1.17 -7.20 -15.14
N PHE A 235 -0.95 -8.28 -14.40
CA PHE A 235 0.22 -9.14 -14.61
C PHE A 235 0.17 -9.89 -15.94
N PHE A 236 -1.02 -10.32 -16.36
CA PHE A 236 -1.25 -11.04 -17.60
C PHE A 236 -1.03 -10.11 -18.80
N GLU A 237 -1.60 -8.90 -18.77
CA GLU A 237 -1.40 -7.90 -19.81
C GLU A 237 0.08 -7.55 -19.98
N GLU A 238 0.86 -7.48 -18.90
CA GLU A 238 2.29 -7.17 -18.94
C GLU A 238 3.19 -8.39 -19.24
N GLY A 239 2.62 -9.59 -19.40
CA GLY A 239 3.37 -10.82 -19.72
C GLY A 239 4.24 -11.36 -18.56
N ASN A 240 3.87 -11.01 -17.32
CA ASN A 240 4.54 -11.44 -16.10
C ASN A 240 3.99 -12.77 -15.56
N VAL A 241 2.76 -13.14 -15.92
CA VAL A 241 2.17 -14.45 -15.64
C VAL A 241 1.86 -15.19 -16.93
N GLU A 242 1.89 -16.52 -16.86
CA GLU A 242 1.38 -17.43 -17.88
C GLU A 242 0.26 -18.30 -17.25
N GLY A 243 -0.67 -18.77 -18.07
CA GLY A 243 -1.77 -19.62 -17.62
C GLY A 243 -3.00 -18.85 -17.09
N GLU A 244 -3.89 -19.59 -16.42
CA GLU A 244 -5.15 -19.08 -15.87
C GLU A 244 -5.01 -18.73 -14.39
N LEU A 245 -5.85 -17.81 -13.90
CA LEU A 245 -5.95 -17.51 -12.48
C LEU A 245 -6.49 -18.75 -11.72
N PRO A 246 -5.74 -19.31 -10.75
CA PRO A 246 -6.19 -20.47 -10.00
C PRO A 246 -7.46 -20.20 -9.19
N GLU A 247 -8.27 -21.24 -9.03
CA GLU A 247 -9.39 -21.24 -8.09
C GLU A 247 -8.88 -21.09 -6.65
N GLU A 248 -9.62 -20.33 -5.84
CA GLU A 248 -9.23 -20.15 -4.45
C GLU A 248 -9.23 -21.47 -3.68
N PRO A 249 -8.28 -21.69 -2.75
CA PRO A 249 -8.32 -22.84 -1.88
C PRO A 249 -9.63 -22.83 -1.10
N GLN A 250 -10.38 -23.93 -1.19
CA GLN A 250 -11.50 -24.12 -0.27
C GLN A 250 -10.95 -24.13 1.15
N ALA A 251 -11.64 -23.45 2.07
CA ALA A 251 -11.27 -23.52 3.47
C ALA A 251 -11.20 -25.01 3.84
N SER A 252 -10.02 -25.47 4.25
CA SER A 252 -9.88 -26.78 4.86
C SER A 252 -10.68 -26.73 6.15
N PHE A 253 -11.92 -27.21 6.08
CA PHE A 253 -12.69 -27.57 7.26
C PHE A 253 -11.96 -28.76 7.90
N ASN A 254 -10.93 -28.46 8.70
CA ASN A 254 -10.37 -29.46 9.59
C ASN A 254 -11.47 -29.81 10.59
N SER A 255 -11.94 -31.05 10.44
CA SER A 255 -12.94 -31.72 11.28
C SER A 255 -12.39 -32.04 12.65
#